data_AF-A0A1F6RK30-F1
#
_entry.id   AF-A0A1F6RK30-F1
#
_cell.length_a   1.000
_cell.length_b   1.000
_cell.length_c   1.000
_cell.angle_alpha   90.00
_cell.angle_beta   90.00
_cell.angle_gamma   90.00
#
_symmetry.space_group_name_H-M   'P 1'
#
loop_
_entity.id
_entity.type
_entity.pdbx_description
1 polymer ?
#
loop_
_entity_poly.entity_id
_entity_poly.type
_entity_poly.pdbx_seq_one_letter_code
_entity_poly.pdbx_strand_id
1 'polypeptide(L)'
;MQVGNLGLYPKVTNLDLDRIKSPTESQNQVRNIFNNLPANTNSDLTSAFQNVSLTNVQYASELSAFDIQRAAVDNLTGSYNNKLADLSSSEMDHATASFNTQQVAQSVQSINSAITNTKAIIGNYLNQISGSHSNINAINSSIRDIDKDLLVSESVVNNHKHHSKRMKSLETDYSSAFLAKNSLMNNLNSISTSMSNIDTQIAALNTPNATGLIPNESAINQLIQQRQELEEKYAQITKELDKNDEIINQYDDSKTIVNSNDDKTIANLETKIADLHNKRQELIAQKRSEQSTLRDYRDKKNAANGELGAAHGLLNSLIIRQEIAENNEARALTKVHNRQEELKLIHGSLDNSFSVYQSKQTNVEKAEHKFNDSTEFLNLVTQKHKLDNK
;
A
#
# COMPACT_ATOMS: atom_id res chain seq x y z
N MET A 1 38.42 9.18 -17.69
CA MET A 1 39.46 10.24 -17.61
C MET A 1 40.70 9.76 -18.33
N GLN A 2 41.31 10.65 -19.11
CA GLN A 2 42.50 10.44 -19.92
C GLN A 2 43.72 10.16 -19.03
N VAL A 3 44.56 9.24 -19.48
CA VAL A 3 45.86 8.87 -18.89
C VAL A 3 46.79 10.09 -18.94
N GLY A 4 47.44 10.43 -17.82
CA GLY A 4 48.34 11.58 -17.71
C GLY A 4 49.51 11.31 -16.76
N ASN A 5 50.60 10.81 -17.33
CA ASN A 5 52.01 10.90 -16.92
C ASN A 5 52.41 10.65 -15.44
N LEU A 6 52.86 9.41 -15.23
CA LEU A 6 54.09 9.09 -14.49
C LEU A 6 55.18 10.16 -14.68
N GLY A 7 55.62 10.79 -13.59
CA GLY A 7 56.71 11.74 -13.71
C GLY A 7 57.13 12.44 -12.43
N LEU A 8 57.28 11.74 -11.29
CA LEU A 8 58.02 12.27 -10.14
C LEU A 8 58.77 11.15 -9.38
N TYR A 9 59.57 10.40 -10.11
CA TYR A 9 60.83 9.90 -9.57
C TYR A 9 61.92 10.64 -10.33
N PRO A 10 62.75 11.48 -9.68
CA PRO A 10 64.14 11.45 -10.10
C PRO A 10 64.60 10.02 -9.81
N LYS A 11 64.80 9.23 -10.88
CA LYS A 11 65.82 8.20 -10.82
C LYS A 11 67.08 8.94 -10.39
N VAL A 12 67.39 8.90 -9.10
CA VAL A 12 68.75 9.12 -8.62
C VAL A 12 69.51 7.85 -9.01
N THR A 13 69.68 7.66 -10.33
CA THR A 13 70.89 7.04 -10.84
C THR A 13 71.95 8.12 -10.75
N ASN A 14 72.38 8.41 -9.52
CA ASN A 14 73.68 9.02 -9.37
C ASN A 14 74.66 7.88 -9.62
N LEU A 15 75.05 7.75 -10.89
CA LEU A 15 76.17 6.93 -11.33
C LEU A 15 77.50 7.51 -10.81
N ASP A 16 77.46 8.69 -10.20
CA ASP A 16 78.49 9.21 -9.30
C ASP A 16 78.20 8.76 -7.86
N LEU A 17 78.02 7.45 -7.67
CA LEU A 17 78.64 6.81 -6.52
C LEU A 17 80.14 6.97 -6.79
N ASP A 18 80.69 8.12 -6.37
CA ASP A 18 82.10 8.18 -6.02
C ASP A 18 82.27 7.04 -5.02
N ARG A 19 82.76 5.91 -5.55
CA ARG A 19 83.31 4.83 -4.75
C ARG A 19 84.17 5.55 -3.74
N ILE A 20 83.86 5.38 -2.46
CA ILE A 20 84.88 5.45 -1.44
C ILE A 20 86.01 4.60 -2.00
N LYS A 21 87.08 5.27 -2.42
CA LYS A 21 88.27 4.63 -2.98
C LYS A 21 88.60 3.48 -2.03
N SER A 22 88.70 2.28 -2.58
CA SER A 22 88.86 1.07 -1.78
C SER A 22 89.98 1.28 -0.74
N PRO A 23 89.93 0.62 0.43
CA PRO A 23 91.03 0.66 1.41
C PRO A 23 92.40 0.40 0.77
N THR A 24 92.40 -0.35 -0.34
CA THR A 24 93.54 -0.68 -1.19
C THR A 24 94.19 0.53 -1.90
N GLU A 25 93.45 1.57 -2.26
CA GLU A 25 94.00 2.79 -2.90
C GLU A 25 94.64 3.74 -1.88
N SER A 26 94.07 3.85 -0.68
CA SER A 26 94.71 4.55 0.45
C SER A 26 95.96 3.81 0.91
N GLN A 27 95.95 2.47 0.90
CA GLN A 27 97.13 1.66 1.17
C GLN A 27 98.24 1.84 0.12
N ASN A 28 97.93 2.10 -1.15
CA ASN A 28 98.96 2.33 -2.18
C ASN A 28 99.64 3.69 -2.07
N GLN A 29 98.94 4.75 -1.64
CA GLN A 29 99.58 6.04 -1.32
C GLN A 29 100.46 5.94 -0.08
N VAL A 30 100.02 5.19 0.93
CA VAL A 30 100.81 4.83 2.11
C VAL A 30 102.06 4.07 1.65
N ARG A 31 101.93 2.98 0.87
CA ARG A 31 103.04 2.09 0.45
C ARG A 31 104.17 2.77 -0.34
N ASN A 32 103.89 3.83 -1.11
CA ASN A 32 104.92 4.60 -1.83
C ASN A 32 105.79 5.49 -0.90
N ILE A 33 105.38 5.73 0.35
CA ILE A 33 106.14 6.50 1.34
C ILE A 33 107.14 5.59 2.10
N PHE A 34 106.93 4.27 2.16
CA PHE A 34 107.71 3.36 3.03
C PHE A 34 109.00 2.82 2.44
N ASN A 35 109.21 2.90 1.12
CA ASN A 35 110.39 2.27 0.50
C ASN A 35 111.69 3.08 0.66
N ASN A 36 111.66 4.28 1.27
CA ASN A 36 112.83 5.17 1.37
C ASN A 36 113.09 5.77 2.77
N LEU A 37 112.67 5.12 3.87
CA LEU A 37 112.90 5.66 5.23
C LEU A 37 114.03 4.89 5.98
N PRO A 38 115.01 5.60 6.58
CA PRO A 38 116.06 4.98 7.40
C PRO A 38 115.51 4.47 8.74
N ALA A 39 116.14 3.43 9.30
CA ALA A 39 115.60 2.63 10.41
C ALA A 39 115.45 3.33 11.77
N ASN A 40 115.86 4.61 11.93
CA ASN A 40 115.85 5.32 13.22
C ASN A 40 114.67 6.28 13.45
N THR A 41 113.71 6.38 12.51
CA THR A 41 112.52 7.27 12.59
C THR A 41 111.23 6.55 13.01
N ASN A 42 111.36 5.30 13.48
CA ASN A 42 110.23 4.38 13.60
C ASN A 42 109.22 4.71 14.71
N SER A 43 109.58 5.34 15.84
CA SER A 43 108.66 5.51 16.98
C SER A 43 107.43 6.37 16.65
N ASP A 44 107.66 7.60 16.17
CA ASP A 44 106.61 8.61 16.03
C ASP A 44 105.79 8.39 14.75
N LEU A 45 106.44 7.92 13.67
CA LEU A 45 105.76 7.48 12.45
C LEU A 45 104.97 6.19 12.69
N THR A 46 105.51 5.18 13.38
CA THR A 46 104.78 3.92 13.64
C THR A 46 103.59 4.14 14.58
N SER A 47 103.72 4.98 15.62
CA SER A 47 102.59 5.32 16.49
C SER A 47 101.54 6.16 15.76
N ALA A 48 101.93 7.11 14.91
CA ALA A 48 100.99 7.82 14.03
C ALA A 48 100.27 6.87 13.06
N PHE A 49 100.97 5.90 12.45
CA PHE A 49 100.38 4.92 11.53
C PHE A 49 99.49 3.89 12.25
N GLN A 50 99.87 3.43 13.44
CA GLN A 50 99.03 2.55 14.25
C GLN A 50 97.73 3.26 14.67
N ASN A 51 97.81 4.55 15.03
CA ASN A 51 96.64 5.36 15.35
C ASN A 51 95.75 5.61 14.13
N VAL A 52 96.31 5.92 12.96
CA VAL A 52 95.53 6.08 11.71
C VAL A 52 94.87 4.75 11.30
N SER A 53 95.58 3.62 11.41
CA SER A 53 95.05 2.30 11.06
C SER A 53 93.89 1.87 11.97
N LEU A 54 94.00 2.05 13.29
CA LEU A 54 92.93 1.75 14.24
C LEU A 54 91.72 2.67 14.04
N THR A 55 91.97 3.96 13.80
CA THR A 55 90.91 4.95 13.55
C THR A 55 90.19 4.71 12.22
N ASN A 56 90.90 4.26 11.17
CA ASN A 56 90.31 3.87 9.90
C ASN A 56 89.37 2.67 10.04
N VAL A 57 89.79 1.61 10.77
CA VAL A 57 88.94 0.45 11.03
C VAL A 57 87.69 0.84 11.82
N GLN A 58 87.84 1.69 12.84
CA GLN A 58 86.72 2.15 13.65
C GLN A 58 85.76 3.05 12.85
N TYR A 59 86.28 3.98 12.06
CA TYR A 59 85.50 4.83 11.17
C TYR A 59 84.73 4.02 10.12
N ALA A 60 85.39 3.08 9.42
CA ALA A 60 84.75 2.21 8.45
C ALA A 60 83.66 1.33 9.06
N SER A 61 83.86 0.85 10.30
CA SER A 61 82.87 0.04 11.01
C SER A 61 81.63 0.85 11.43
N GLU A 62 81.80 2.09 11.91
CA GLU A 62 80.68 2.96 12.26
C GLU A 62 79.95 3.45 11.01
N LEU A 63 80.67 3.72 9.92
CA LEU A 63 80.07 4.09 8.63
C LEU A 63 79.19 2.96 8.07
N SER A 64 79.69 1.72 8.09
CA SER A 64 78.91 0.54 7.67
C SER A 64 77.66 0.33 8.56
N ALA A 65 77.81 0.46 9.88
CA ALA A 65 76.69 0.36 10.81
C ALA A 65 75.64 1.48 10.60
N PHE A 66 76.10 2.69 10.27
CA PHE A 66 75.25 3.81 9.90
C PHE A 66 74.50 3.57 8.59
N ASP A 67 75.17 3.08 7.55
CA ASP A 67 74.54 2.78 6.25
C ASP A 67 73.47 1.70 6.36
N ILE A 68 73.71 0.66 7.17
CA ILE A 68 72.71 -0.39 7.46
C ILE A 68 71.49 0.24 8.15
N GLN A 69 71.71 1.10 9.14
CA GLN A 69 70.61 1.72 9.88
C GLN A 69 69.83 2.74 9.02
N ARG A 70 70.53 3.47 8.15
CA ARG A 70 69.91 4.35 7.15
C ARG A 70 69.01 3.57 6.20
N ALA A 71 69.49 2.46 5.64
CA ALA A 71 68.68 1.60 4.78
C ALA A 71 67.46 1.02 5.52
N ALA A 72 67.58 0.70 6.81
CA ALA A 72 66.45 0.27 7.64
C ALA A 72 65.40 1.39 7.80
N VAL A 73 65.82 2.62 8.08
CA VAL A 73 64.94 3.80 8.17
C VAL A 73 64.26 4.08 6.83
N ASP A 74 64.99 4.04 5.72
CA ASP A 74 64.45 4.27 4.37
C ASP A 74 63.36 3.22 4.02
N ASN A 75 63.62 1.94 4.31
CA ASN A 75 62.67 0.86 4.09
C ASN A 75 61.41 1.00 4.97
N LEU A 76 61.57 1.35 6.26
CA LEU A 76 60.44 1.56 7.16
C LEU A 76 59.63 2.81 6.76
N THR A 77 60.28 3.86 6.28
CA THR A 77 59.62 5.07 5.75
C THR A 77 58.79 4.75 4.51
N GLY A 78 59.34 3.97 3.58
CA GLY A 78 58.59 3.48 2.41
C GLY A 78 57.39 2.62 2.81
N SER A 79 57.58 1.72 3.78
CA SER A 79 56.50 0.88 4.33
C SER A 79 55.40 1.71 4.99
N TYR A 80 55.77 2.71 5.80
CA TYR A 80 54.85 3.64 6.44
C TYR A 80 54.01 4.40 5.41
N ASN A 81 54.64 4.98 4.39
CA ASN A 81 53.95 5.75 3.35
C ASN A 81 52.96 4.89 2.56
N ASN A 82 53.35 3.66 2.20
CA ASN A 82 52.45 2.71 1.55
C ASN A 82 51.26 2.39 2.45
N LYS A 83 51.49 2.20 3.75
CA LYS A 83 50.44 1.85 4.69
C LYS A 83 49.48 3.00 4.98
N LEU A 84 49.98 4.24 4.99
CA LEU A 84 49.18 5.44 5.11
C LEU A 84 48.26 5.62 3.89
N ALA A 85 48.75 5.31 2.69
CA ALA A 85 47.93 5.30 1.48
C ALA A 85 46.84 4.21 1.52
N ASP A 86 47.17 3.00 1.98
CA ASP A 86 46.21 1.91 2.19
C ASP A 86 45.11 2.28 3.21
N LEU A 87 45.47 2.97 4.29
CA LEU A 87 44.53 3.47 5.28
C LEU A 87 43.58 4.50 4.65
N SER A 88 44.12 5.49 3.95
CA SER A 88 43.33 6.55 3.29
C SER A 88 42.32 5.95 2.29
N SER A 89 42.74 4.94 1.52
CA SER A 89 41.86 4.20 0.61
C SER A 89 40.75 3.45 1.35
N SER A 90 41.09 2.79 2.47
CA SER A 90 40.12 2.07 3.29
C SER A 90 39.11 2.99 3.97
N GLU A 91 39.52 4.19 4.39
CA GLU A 91 38.63 5.21 4.96
C GLU A 91 37.63 5.72 3.92
N MET A 92 38.06 5.88 2.66
CA MET A 92 37.18 6.23 1.56
C MET A 92 36.19 5.11 1.21
N ASP A 93 36.63 3.85 1.22
CA ASP A 93 35.75 2.67 1.08
C ASP A 93 34.66 2.68 2.16
N HIS A 94 35.04 2.92 3.42
CA HIS A 94 34.11 3.00 4.55
C HIS A 94 33.13 4.17 4.41
N ALA A 95 33.59 5.36 4.06
CA ALA A 95 32.72 6.51 3.83
C ALA A 95 31.66 6.22 2.75
N THR A 96 32.05 5.55 1.66
CA THR A 96 31.14 5.14 0.58
C THR A 96 30.11 4.12 1.07
N ALA A 97 30.55 3.13 1.86
CA ALA A 97 29.66 2.12 2.44
C ALA A 97 28.65 2.77 3.42
N SER A 98 29.12 3.65 4.31
CA SER A 98 28.28 4.36 5.27
C SER A 98 27.24 5.25 4.58
N PHE A 99 27.64 5.98 3.52
CA PHE A 99 26.69 6.75 2.71
C PHE A 99 25.60 5.87 2.11
N ASN A 100 25.97 4.70 1.56
CA ASN A 100 24.98 3.76 1.00
C ASN A 100 24.02 3.23 2.08
N THR A 101 24.52 2.88 3.28
CA THR A 101 23.66 2.48 4.40
C THR A 101 22.65 3.57 4.75
N GLN A 102 23.10 4.82 4.89
CA GLN A 102 22.23 5.96 5.21
C GLN A 102 21.15 6.18 4.15
N GLN A 103 21.49 6.09 2.86
CA GLN A 103 20.54 6.26 1.76
C GLN A 103 19.47 5.17 1.75
N VAL A 104 19.84 3.91 2.02
CA VAL A 104 18.87 2.81 2.11
C VAL A 104 17.97 2.98 3.34
N ALA A 105 18.53 3.35 4.50
CA ALA A 105 17.75 3.58 5.72
C ALA A 105 16.73 4.73 5.55
N GLN A 106 17.11 5.83 4.90
CA GLN A 106 16.18 6.93 4.57
C GLN A 106 15.08 6.47 3.60
N SER A 107 15.41 5.61 2.64
CA SER A 107 14.43 5.02 1.73
C SER A 107 13.43 4.14 2.48
N VAL A 108 13.88 3.33 3.44
CA VAL A 108 13.02 2.51 4.33
C VAL A 108 12.05 3.39 5.11
N GLN A 109 12.53 4.47 5.74
CA GLN A 109 11.70 5.43 6.49
C GLN A 109 10.64 6.10 5.59
N SER A 110 11.03 6.50 4.38
CA SER A 110 10.13 7.13 3.41
C SER A 110 9.00 6.18 2.99
N ILE A 111 9.32 4.91 2.71
CA ILE A 111 8.31 3.90 2.36
C ILE A 111 7.41 3.56 3.55
N ASN A 112 7.95 3.48 4.77
CA ASN A 112 7.13 3.31 5.98
C ASN A 112 6.12 4.45 6.18
N SER A 113 6.53 5.68 5.92
CA SER A 113 5.65 6.85 5.96
C SER A 113 4.55 6.77 4.91
N ALA A 114 4.91 6.39 3.67
CA ALA A 114 3.93 6.16 2.60
C ALA A 114 2.91 5.06 2.98
N ILE A 115 3.37 3.92 3.51
CA ILE A 115 2.49 2.82 4.00
C ILE A 115 1.50 3.34 5.04
N THR A 116 1.95 4.16 5.98
CA THR A 116 1.11 4.72 7.05
C THR A 116 0.03 5.63 6.46
N ASN A 117 0.41 6.51 5.53
CA ASN A 117 -0.53 7.39 4.83
C ASN A 117 -1.55 6.60 4.00
N THR A 118 -1.11 5.59 3.25
CA THR A 118 -2.02 4.75 2.45
C THR A 118 -3.00 3.99 3.34
N LYS A 119 -2.57 3.49 4.51
CA LYS A 119 -3.48 2.88 5.49
C LYS A 119 -4.55 3.86 5.99
N ALA A 120 -4.19 5.11 6.28
CA ALA A 120 -5.15 6.14 6.68
C ALA A 120 -6.15 6.44 5.56
N ILE A 121 -5.69 6.55 4.31
CA ILE A 121 -6.54 6.73 3.12
C ILE A 121 -7.53 5.57 2.97
N ILE A 122 -7.07 4.32 3.11
CA ILE A 122 -7.93 3.13 3.08
C ILE A 122 -8.98 3.20 4.19
N GLY A 123 -8.59 3.60 5.41
CA GLY A 123 -9.51 3.82 6.53
C GLY A 123 -10.61 4.84 6.21
N ASN A 124 -10.25 5.96 5.58
CA ASN A 124 -11.21 6.98 5.16
C ASN A 124 -12.22 6.44 4.13
N TYR A 125 -11.75 5.70 3.12
CA TYR A 125 -12.66 5.08 2.15
C TYR A 125 -13.57 4.03 2.78
N LEU A 126 -13.09 3.25 3.76
CA LEU A 126 -13.94 2.32 4.51
C LEU A 126 -15.08 3.04 5.24
N ASN A 127 -14.79 4.17 5.88
CA ASN A 127 -15.81 5.00 6.53
C ASN A 127 -16.82 5.55 5.51
N GLN A 128 -16.36 6.04 4.36
CA GLN A 128 -17.23 6.52 3.28
C GLN A 128 -18.12 5.40 2.71
N ILE A 129 -17.56 4.21 2.48
CA ILE A 129 -18.30 3.01 2.06
C ILE A 129 -19.40 2.66 3.07
N SER A 130 -19.09 2.71 4.37
CA SER A 130 -20.07 2.44 5.43
C SER A 130 -21.19 3.49 5.43
N GLY A 131 -20.84 4.77 5.31
CA GLY A 131 -21.80 5.87 5.17
C GLY A 131 -22.75 5.67 4.00
N SER A 132 -22.22 5.36 2.82
CA SER A 132 -23.04 5.11 1.63
C SER A 132 -23.97 3.89 1.76
N HIS A 133 -23.54 2.81 2.43
CA HIS A 133 -24.45 1.69 2.73
C HIS A 133 -25.62 2.13 3.62
N SER A 134 -25.34 2.94 4.66
CA SER A 134 -26.36 3.44 5.56
C SER A 134 -27.38 4.32 4.81
N ASN A 135 -26.89 5.22 3.95
CA ASN A 135 -27.74 6.07 3.10
C ASN A 135 -28.63 5.24 2.16
N ILE A 136 -28.06 4.25 1.46
CA ILE A 136 -28.83 3.35 0.59
C ILE A 136 -29.92 2.60 1.38
N ASN A 137 -29.61 2.15 2.60
CA ASN A 137 -30.57 1.45 3.45
C ASN A 137 -31.71 2.37 3.90
N ALA A 138 -31.40 3.61 4.29
CA ALA A 138 -32.40 4.61 4.63
C ALA A 138 -33.32 4.89 3.42
N ILE A 139 -32.75 5.10 2.23
CA ILE A 139 -33.53 5.30 0.99
C ILE A 139 -34.41 4.10 0.69
N ASN A 140 -33.90 2.86 0.84
CA ASN A 140 -34.69 1.65 0.65
C ASN A 140 -35.88 1.56 1.62
N SER A 141 -35.69 1.99 2.87
CA SER A 141 -36.79 2.03 3.86
C SER A 141 -37.87 3.02 3.42
N SER A 142 -37.47 4.24 3.03
CA SER A 142 -38.41 5.26 2.56
C SER A 142 -39.18 4.83 1.31
N ILE A 143 -38.52 4.16 0.36
CA ILE A 143 -39.19 3.60 -0.82
C ILE A 143 -40.23 2.55 -0.41
N ARG A 144 -39.90 1.67 0.54
CA ARG A 144 -40.82 0.63 1.02
C ARG A 144 -42.06 1.24 1.69
N ASP A 145 -41.89 2.30 2.46
CA ASP A 145 -43.02 2.94 3.12
C ASP A 145 -43.91 3.67 2.09
N ILE A 146 -43.32 4.30 1.07
CA ILE A 146 -44.09 4.83 -0.07
C ILE A 146 -44.82 3.72 -0.83
N ASP A 147 -44.19 2.57 -1.08
CA ASP A 147 -44.83 1.44 -1.79
C ASP A 147 -46.07 0.92 -1.02
N LYS A 148 -46.04 0.91 0.31
CA LYS A 148 -47.21 0.56 1.14
C LYS A 148 -48.32 1.59 1.01
N ASP A 149 -47.98 2.87 1.12
CA ASP A 149 -48.94 3.98 1.02
C ASP A 149 -49.60 4.06 -0.36
N LEU A 150 -48.82 3.80 -1.43
CA LEU A 150 -49.32 3.66 -2.79
C LEU A 150 -50.32 2.52 -2.88
N LEU A 151 -49.98 1.32 -2.41
CA LEU A 151 -50.86 0.15 -2.47
C LEU A 151 -52.22 0.40 -1.82
N VAL A 152 -52.22 1.01 -0.63
CA VAL A 152 -53.47 1.34 0.10
C VAL A 152 -54.28 2.38 -0.68
N SER A 153 -53.65 3.48 -1.10
CA SER A 153 -54.34 4.58 -1.77
C SER A 153 -54.89 4.16 -3.13
N GLU A 154 -54.11 3.45 -3.94
CA GLU A 154 -54.52 2.93 -5.25
C GLU A 154 -55.66 1.92 -5.12
N SER A 155 -55.64 1.07 -4.09
CA SER A 155 -56.74 0.13 -3.83
C SER A 155 -58.05 0.85 -3.59
N VAL A 156 -58.08 1.88 -2.73
CA VAL A 156 -59.28 2.69 -2.46
C VAL A 156 -59.78 3.38 -3.72
N VAL A 157 -58.91 4.06 -4.46
CA VAL A 157 -59.28 4.78 -5.69
C VAL A 157 -59.80 3.83 -6.77
N ASN A 158 -59.13 2.70 -6.99
CA ASN A 158 -59.55 1.72 -7.97
C ASN A 158 -60.89 1.08 -7.61
N ASN A 159 -61.10 0.77 -6.33
CA ASN A 159 -62.36 0.20 -5.85
C ASN A 159 -63.53 1.19 -6.02
N HIS A 160 -63.33 2.46 -5.63
CA HIS A 160 -64.31 3.53 -5.85
C HIS A 160 -64.67 3.70 -7.31
N LYS A 161 -63.66 3.80 -8.19
CA LYS A 161 -63.87 3.96 -9.64
C LYS A 161 -64.61 2.77 -10.25
N HIS A 162 -64.29 1.55 -9.82
CA HIS A 162 -64.98 0.35 -10.28
C HIS A 162 -66.46 0.38 -9.90
N HIS A 163 -66.77 0.60 -8.62
CA HIS A 163 -68.15 0.63 -8.15
C HIS A 163 -68.94 1.84 -8.65
N SER A 164 -68.31 3.01 -8.81
CA SER A 164 -68.93 4.19 -9.43
C SER A 164 -69.34 3.92 -10.89
N LYS A 165 -68.48 3.26 -11.68
CA LYS A 165 -68.83 2.83 -13.04
C LYS A 165 -69.96 1.81 -13.06
N ARG A 166 -69.92 0.83 -12.14
CA ARG A 166 -70.97 -0.19 -12.00
C ARG A 166 -72.32 0.43 -11.63
N MET A 167 -72.34 1.38 -10.69
CA MET A 167 -73.57 2.14 -10.35
C MET A 167 -74.14 2.87 -11.55
N LYS A 168 -73.31 3.60 -12.31
CA LYS A 168 -73.75 4.30 -13.53
C LYS A 168 -74.33 3.35 -14.57
N SER A 169 -73.75 2.16 -14.72
CA SER A 169 -74.27 1.14 -15.63
C SER A 169 -75.60 0.55 -15.17
N LEU A 170 -75.82 0.45 -13.86
CA LEU A 170 -77.00 -0.19 -13.26
C LEU A 170 -78.11 0.82 -12.90
N GLU A 171 -77.90 2.13 -13.03
CA GLU A 171 -78.82 3.15 -12.52
C GLU A 171 -80.23 3.09 -13.13
N THR A 172 -80.31 2.92 -14.45
CA THR A 172 -81.59 2.75 -15.18
C THR A 172 -82.25 1.42 -14.84
N ASP A 173 -81.45 0.34 -14.80
CA ASP A 173 -81.94 -1.01 -14.53
C ASP A 173 -82.42 -1.14 -13.09
N TYR A 174 -81.75 -0.50 -12.14
CA TYR A 174 -82.12 -0.43 -10.72
C TYR A 174 -83.48 0.22 -10.54
N SER A 175 -83.68 1.40 -11.14
CA SER A 175 -84.96 2.12 -11.03
C SER A 175 -86.11 1.30 -11.60
N SER A 176 -85.87 0.63 -12.73
CA SER A 176 -86.84 -0.26 -13.38
C SER A 176 -87.12 -1.52 -12.55
N ALA A 177 -86.08 -2.18 -12.04
CA ALA A 177 -86.17 -3.37 -11.19
C ALA A 177 -86.89 -3.09 -9.87
N PHE A 178 -86.60 -1.96 -9.23
CA PHE A 178 -87.24 -1.53 -7.99
C PHE A 178 -88.75 -1.27 -8.17
N LEU A 179 -89.14 -0.59 -9.26
CA LEU A 179 -90.55 -0.36 -9.59
C LEU A 179 -91.26 -1.66 -9.97
N ALA A 180 -90.62 -2.51 -10.79
CA ALA A 180 -91.17 -3.78 -11.23
C ALA A 180 -91.40 -4.74 -10.06
N LYS A 181 -90.50 -4.77 -9.07
CA LYS A 181 -90.59 -5.64 -7.89
C LYS A 181 -91.93 -5.53 -7.17
N ASN A 182 -92.42 -4.31 -6.91
CA ASN A 182 -93.70 -4.11 -6.23
C ASN A 182 -94.90 -4.59 -7.07
N SER A 183 -94.88 -4.35 -8.37
CA SER A 183 -95.92 -4.80 -9.30
C SER A 183 -95.95 -6.33 -9.42
N LEU A 184 -94.79 -6.95 -9.60
CA LEU A 184 -94.63 -8.41 -9.70
C LEU A 184 -95.02 -9.12 -8.40
N MET A 185 -94.70 -8.55 -7.23
CA MET A 185 -95.11 -9.11 -5.94
C MET A 185 -96.64 -9.09 -5.77
N ASN A 186 -97.31 -8.02 -6.19
CA ASN A 186 -98.78 -7.95 -6.19
C ASN A 186 -99.41 -8.97 -7.16
N ASN A 187 -98.77 -9.21 -8.30
CA ASN A 187 -99.19 -10.25 -9.24
C ASN A 187 -99.02 -11.66 -8.66
N LEU A 188 -97.90 -11.95 -7.98
CA LEU A 188 -97.73 -13.24 -7.27
C LEU A 188 -98.82 -13.46 -6.23
N ASN A 189 -99.13 -12.44 -5.41
CA ASN A 189 -100.20 -12.54 -4.41
C ASN A 189 -101.58 -12.80 -5.05
N SER A 190 -101.85 -12.14 -6.18
CA SER A 190 -103.11 -12.31 -6.94
C SER A 190 -103.21 -13.69 -7.59
N ILE A 191 -102.11 -14.18 -8.18
CA ILE A 191 -102.03 -15.51 -8.78
C ILE A 191 -102.14 -16.60 -7.71
N SER A 192 -101.45 -16.45 -6.58
CA SER A 192 -101.54 -17.36 -5.43
C SER A 192 -102.97 -17.48 -4.90
N THR A 193 -103.66 -16.35 -4.75
CA THR A 193 -105.08 -16.32 -4.37
C THR A 193 -105.95 -17.02 -5.41
N SER A 194 -105.68 -16.79 -6.70
CA SER A 194 -106.44 -17.40 -7.80
C SER A 194 -106.23 -18.91 -7.87
N MET A 195 -105.01 -19.40 -7.71
CA MET A 195 -104.70 -20.83 -7.63
C MET A 195 -105.39 -21.47 -6.43
N SER A 196 -105.37 -20.84 -5.25
CA SER A 196 -106.07 -21.33 -4.06
C SER A 196 -107.60 -21.39 -4.24
N ASN A 197 -108.18 -20.42 -4.94
CA ASN A 197 -109.59 -20.44 -5.30
C ASN A 197 -109.92 -21.57 -6.28
N ILE A 198 -109.06 -21.82 -7.27
CA ILE A 198 -109.19 -22.96 -8.20
C ILE A 198 -109.09 -24.28 -7.44
N ASP A 199 -108.13 -24.43 -6.52
CA ASP A 199 -107.99 -25.61 -5.67
C ASP A 199 -109.26 -25.87 -4.85
N THR A 200 -109.87 -24.81 -4.31
CA THR A 200 -111.14 -24.87 -3.57
C THR A 200 -112.30 -25.30 -4.48
N GLN A 201 -112.37 -24.78 -5.72
CA GLN A 201 -113.39 -25.16 -6.71
C GLN A 201 -113.23 -26.60 -7.18
N ILE A 202 -112.00 -27.06 -7.42
CA ILE A 202 -111.68 -28.45 -7.76
C ILE A 202 -112.08 -29.38 -6.59
N ALA A 203 -111.78 -29.00 -5.34
CA ALA A 203 -112.17 -29.77 -4.17
C ALA A 203 -113.71 -29.87 -4.03
N ALA A 204 -114.44 -28.76 -4.23
CA ALA A 204 -115.89 -28.73 -4.18
C ALA A 204 -116.54 -29.60 -5.27
N LEU A 205 -116.00 -29.59 -6.50
CA LEU A 205 -116.49 -30.42 -7.62
C LEU A 205 -116.17 -31.91 -7.46
N ASN A 206 -115.14 -32.25 -6.69
CA ASN A 206 -114.78 -33.62 -6.33
C ASN A 206 -115.48 -34.14 -5.06
N THR A 207 -116.18 -33.28 -4.32
CA THR A 207 -116.95 -33.70 -3.16
C THR A 207 -118.24 -34.36 -3.66
N PRO A 208 -118.53 -35.63 -3.35
CA PRO A 208 -119.76 -36.25 -3.79
C PRO A 208 -120.95 -35.53 -3.16
N ASN A 209 -121.76 -34.84 -3.96
CA ASN A 209 -123.10 -34.48 -3.50
C ASN A 209 -123.83 -35.78 -3.14
N ALA A 210 -124.65 -35.77 -2.09
CA ALA A 210 -125.42 -36.92 -1.57
C ALA A 210 -126.40 -37.58 -2.59
N THR A 211 -126.32 -37.21 -3.87
CA THR A 211 -127.15 -37.62 -5.00
C THR A 211 -126.43 -38.50 -6.03
N GLY A 212 -125.19 -38.94 -5.82
CA GLY A 212 -124.52 -39.93 -6.69
C GLY A 212 -124.22 -39.44 -8.12
N LEU A 213 -124.05 -38.13 -8.32
CA LEU A 213 -123.64 -37.57 -9.61
C LEU A 213 -122.14 -37.76 -9.83
N ILE A 214 -121.79 -38.20 -11.05
CA ILE A 214 -120.40 -38.32 -11.52
C ILE A 214 -119.76 -36.91 -11.52
N PRO A 215 -118.51 -36.74 -11.04
CA PRO A 215 -117.80 -35.47 -11.11
C PRO A 215 -117.84 -34.88 -12.52
N ASN A 216 -118.00 -33.57 -12.65
CA ASN A 216 -117.93 -32.90 -13.94
C ASN A 216 -116.48 -32.84 -14.43
N GLU A 217 -115.98 -33.97 -14.95
CA GLU A 217 -114.59 -34.16 -15.38
C GLU A 217 -114.14 -33.09 -16.37
N SER A 218 -115.03 -32.61 -17.24
CA SER A 218 -114.71 -31.53 -18.18
C SER A 218 -114.39 -30.21 -17.46
N ALA A 219 -115.22 -29.81 -16.49
CA ALA A 219 -114.99 -28.61 -15.69
C ALA A 219 -113.75 -28.75 -14.78
N ILE A 220 -113.54 -29.93 -14.21
CA ILE A 220 -112.35 -30.25 -13.41
C ILE A 220 -111.08 -30.15 -14.27
N ASN A 221 -111.06 -30.74 -15.46
CA ASN A 221 -109.91 -30.69 -16.37
C ASN A 221 -109.62 -29.26 -16.85
N GLN A 222 -110.65 -28.44 -17.10
CA GLN A 222 -110.48 -27.02 -17.43
C GLN A 222 -109.84 -26.23 -16.27
N LEU A 223 -110.27 -26.48 -15.03
CA LEU A 223 -109.69 -25.85 -13.84
C LEU A 223 -108.24 -26.31 -13.59
N ILE A 224 -107.93 -27.59 -13.81
CA ILE A 224 -106.56 -28.12 -13.73
C ILE A 224 -105.67 -27.44 -14.77
N GLN A 225 -106.14 -27.27 -16.00
CA GLN A 225 -105.39 -26.58 -17.05
C GLN A 225 -105.15 -25.11 -16.70
N GLN A 226 -106.17 -24.39 -16.22
CA GLN A 226 -106.03 -23.00 -15.77
C GLN A 226 -105.05 -22.87 -14.60
N ARG A 227 -105.07 -23.83 -13.66
CA ARG A 227 -104.11 -23.89 -12.56
C ARG A 227 -102.68 -24.10 -13.05
N GLN A 228 -102.46 -25.00 -14.00
CA GLN A 228 -101.14 -25.22 -14.62
C GLN A 228 -100.62 -23.95 -15.32
N GLU A 229 -101.47 -23.25 -16.07
CA GLU A 229 -101.11 -21.96 -16.69
C GLU A 229 -100.75 -20.88 -15.65
N LEU A 230 -101.43 -20.87 -14.49
CA LEU A 230 -101.11 -19.99 -13.39
C LEU A 230 -99.81 -20.38 -12.67
N GLU A 231 -99.52 -21.68 -12.51
CA GLU A 231 -98.25 -22.17 -11.96
C GLU A 231 -97.07 -21.80 -12.85
N GLU A 232 -97.21 -21.92 -14.17
CA GLU A 232 -96.17 -21.49 -15.12
C GLU A 232 -95.92 -19.99 -15.04
N LYS A 233 -96.99 -19.17 -14.98
CA LYS A 233 -96.88 -17.71 -14.78
C LYS A 233 -96.26 -17.36 -13.43
N TYR A 234 -96.62 -18.06 -12.37
CA TYR A 234 -96.06 -17.90 -11.04
C TYR A 234 -94.54 -18.16 -11.05
N ALA A 235 -94.10 -19.26 -11.69
CA ALA A 235 -92.70 -19.60 -11.82
C ALA A 235 -91.91 -18.58 -12.68
N GLN A 236 -92.53 -18.04 -13.74
CA GLN A 236 -91.93 -16.98 -14.56
C GLN A 236 -91.74 -15.68 -13.77
N ILE A 237 -92.78 -15.22 -13.06
CA ILE A 237 -92.71 -14.01 -12.23
C ILE A 237 -91.69 -14.15 -11.10
N THR A 238 -91.58 -15.34 -10.50
CA THR A 238 -90.57 -15.61 -9.46
C THR A 238 -89.15 -15.45 -10.02
N LYS A 239 -88.85 -15.99 -11.21
CA LYS A 239 -87.54 -15.80 -11.87
C LYS A 239 -87.25 -14.35 -12.22
N GLU A 240 -88.25 -13.57 -12.59
CA GLU A 240 -88.10 -12.13 -12.85
C GLU A 240 -87.82 -11.34 -11.57
N LEU A 241 -88.46 -11.71 -10.46
CA LEU A 241 -88.16 -11.14 -9.13
C LEU A 241 -86.73 -11.43 -8.69
N ASP A 242 -86.25 -12.66 -8.86
CA ASP A 242 -84.87 -13.03 -8.53
C ASP A 242 -83.85 -12.17 -9.30
N LYS A 243 -84.09 -11.93 -10.59
CA LYS A 243 -83.25 -11.05 -11.43
C LYS A 243 -83.30 -9.59 -10.96
N ASN A 244 -84.48 -9.10 -10.60
CA ASN A 244 -84.64 -7.74 -10.08
C ASN A 244 -83.91 -7.58 -8.73
N ASP A 245 -83.99 -8.58 -7.86
CA ASP A 245 -83.28 -8.60 -6.58
C ASP A 245 -81.76 -8.64 -6.77
N GLU A 246 -81.27 -9.41 -7.75
CA GLU A 246 -79.85 -9.38 -8.12
C GLU A 246 -79.41 -7.96 -8.53
N ILE A 247 -80.12 -7.31 -9.46
CA ILE A 247 -79.80 -5.95 -9.91
C ILE A 247 -79.79 -4.95 -8.73
N ILE A 248 -80.79 -5.03 -7.86
CA ILE A 248 -80.92 -4.17 -6.67
C ILE A 248 -79.74 -4.37 -5.72
N ASN A 249 -79.44 -5.62 -5.34
CA ASN A 249 -78.34 -5.94 -4.43
C ASN A 249 -77.00 -5.49 -4.99
N GLN A 250 -76.75 -5.73 -6.28
CA GLN A 250 -75.51 -5.32 -6.95
C GLN A 250 -75.31 -3.79 -6.98
N TYR A 251 -76.39 -3.03 -7.16
CA TYR A 251 -76.37 -1.57 -7.11
C TYR A 251 -76.13 -1.08 -5.68
N ASP A 252 -76.85 -1.62 -4.69
CA ASP A 252 -76.74 -1.23 -3.29
C ASP A 252 -75.38 -1.56 -2.66
N ASP A 253 -74.79 -2.72 -3.00
CA ASP A 253 -73.41 -3.08 -2.63
C ASP A 253 -72.42 -2.04 -3.15
N SER A 254 -72.55 -1.67 -4.42
CA SER A 254 -71.68 -0.68 -5.06
C SER A 254 -71.86 0.71 -4.48
N LYS A 255 -73.10 1.09 -4.16
CA LYS A 255 -73.46 2.35 -3.52
C LYS A 255 -72.87 2.46 -2.13
N THR A 256 -72.84 1.37 -1.36
CA THR A 256 -72.22 1.35 -0.03
C THR A 256 -70.73 1.65 -0.12
N ILE A 257 -70.03 1.05 -1.10
CA ILE A 257 -68.59 1.27 -1.31
C ILE A 257 -68.33 2.71 -1.79
N VAL A 258 -69.11 3.22 -2.74
CA VAL A 258 -68.96 4.60 -3.24
C VAL A 258 -69.27 5.65 -2.16
N ASN A 259 -70.29 5.42 -1.33
CA ASN A 259 -70.64 6.36 -0.25
C ASN A 259 -69.60 6.37 0.90
N SER A 260 -68.76 5.33 1.00
CA SER A 260 -67.71 5.28 2.02
C SER A 260 -66.57 6.27 1.76
N ASN A 261 -66.44 6.80 0.53
CA ASN A 261 -65.44 7.80 0.15
C ASN A 261 -66.06 8.81 -0.82
N ASP A 262 -66.24 10.07 -0.41
CA ASP A 262 -66.75 11.07 -1.34
C ASP A 262 -65.76 11.37 -2.48
N ASP A 263 -66.26 11.91 -3.60
CA ASP A 263 -65.45 12.19 -4.79
C ASP A 263 -64.28 13.15 -4.49
N LYS A 264 -64.44 14.02 -3.49
CA LYS A 264 -63.37 14.93 -3.03
C LYS A 264 -62.24 14.16 -2.35
N THR A 265 -62.56 13.19 -1.50
CA THR A 265 -61.59 12.29 -0.85
C THR A 265 -60.85 11.48 -1.88
N ILE A 266 -61.55 10.98 -2.90
CA ILE A 266 -60.93 10.23 -4.01
C ILE A 266 -59.99 11.11 -4.83
N ALA A 267 -60.41 12.32 -5.20
CA ALA A 267 -59.54 13.27 -5.92
C ALA A 267 -58.27 13.64 -5.11
N ASN A 268 -58.40 13.78 -3.79
CA ASN A 268 -57.25 14.00 -2.91
C ASN A 268 -56.31 12.78 -2.89
N LEU A 269 -56.86 11.55 -2.86
CA LEU A 269 -56.07 10.33 -2.94
C LEU A 269 -55.38 10.18 -4.30
N GLU A 270 -56.01 10.55 -5.41
CA GLU A 270 -55.39 10.56 -6.73
C GLU A 270 -54.20 11.52 -6.80
N THR A 271 -54.36 12.72 -6.23
CA THR A 271 -53.26 13.69 -6.11
C THR A 271 -52.13 13.13 -5.26
N LYS A 272 -52.46 12.55 -4.09
CA LYS A 272 -51.48 11.89 -3.21
C LYS A 272 -50.75 10.74 -3.92
N ILE A 273 -51.44 9.92 -4.71
CA ILE A 273 -50.83 8.82 -5.48
C ILE A 273 -49.81 9.38 -6.48
N ALA A 274 -50.15 10.45 -7.21
CA ALA A 274 -49.23 11.09 -8.13
C ALA A 274 -47.98 11.64 -7.41
N ASP A 275 -48.17 12.31 -6.27
CA ASP A 275 -47.07 12.83 -5.46
C ASP A 275 -46.17 11.71 -4.90
N LEU A 276 -46.76 10.61 -4.45
CA LEU A 276 -46.03 9.44 -3.96
C LEU A 276 -45.22 8.77 -5.08
N HIS A 277 -45.78 8.63 -6.29
CA HIS A 277 -45.04 8.11 -7.46
C HIS A 277 -43.86 9.02 -7.82
N ASN A 278 -44.08 10.33 -7.84
CA ASN A 278 -43.00 11.31 -8.07
C ASN A 278 -41.91 11.16 -7.01
N LYS A 279 -42.29 11.10 -5.73
CA LYS A 279 -41.34 10.98 -4.62
C LYS A 279 -40.55 9.66 -4.68
N ARG A 280 -41.22 8.58 -5.06
CA ARG A 280 -40.58 7.28 -5.28
C ARG A 280 -39.53 7.35 -6.38
N GLN A 281 -39.82 8.01 -7.50
CA GLN A 281 -38.85 8.17 -8.60
C GLN A 281 -37.64 9.01 -8.17
N GLU A 282 -37.85 10.10 -7.43
CA GLU A 282 -36.75 10.88 -6.84
C GLU A 282 -35.84 10.01 -5.97
N LEU A 283 -36.42 9.21 -5.07
CA LEU A 283 -35.66 8.31 -4.20
C LEU A 283 -34.93 7.22 -4.97
N ILE A 284 -35.53 6.67 -6.04
CA ILE A 284 -34.86 5.71 -6.92
C ILE A 284 -33.66 6.35 -7.62
N ALA A 285 -33.78 7.60 -8.08
CA ALA A 285 -32.67 8.33 -8.67
C ALA A 285 -31.56 8.61 -7.63
N GLN A 286 -31.92 9.05 -6.43
CA GLN A 286 -30.98 9.24 -5.32
C GLN A 286 -30.26 7.92 -4.96
N LYS A 287 -30.98 6.80 -4.90
CA LYS A 287 -30.39 5.47 -4.67
C LYS A 287 -29.37 5.11 -5.74
N ARG A 288 -29.66 5.34 -7.02
CA ARG A 288 -28.72 5.08 -8.13
C ARG A 288 -27.47 5.96 -8.01
N SER A 289 -27.64 7.24 -7.66
CA SER A 289 -26.54 8.15 -7.40
C SER A 289 -25.65 7.65 -6.27
N GLU A 290 -26.23 7.27 -5.13
CA GLU A 290 -25.50 6.77 -3.97
C GLU A 290 -24.80 5.44 -4.26
N GLN A 291 -25.41 4.55 -5.06
CA GLN A 291 -24.78 3.32 -5.53
C GLN A 291 -23.56 3.58 -6.42
N SER A 292 -23.62 4.61 -7.28
CA SER A 292 -22.48 5.04 -8.09
C SER A 292 -21.34 5.55 -7.21
N THR A 293 -21.65 6.42 -6.25
CA THR A 293 -20.69 6.93 -5.25
C THR A 293 -20.05 5.79 -4.44
N LEU A 294 -20.86 4.83 -3.96
CA LEU A 294 -20.38 3.65 -3.24
C LEU A 294 -19.39 2.83 -4.10
N ARG A 295 -19.68 2.68 -5.38
CA ARG A 295 -18.79 1.98 -6.32
C ARG A 295 -17.47 2.73 -6.47
N ASP A 296 -17.51 4.04 -6.68
CA ASP A 296 -16.30 4.88 -6.78
C ASP A 296 -15.41 4.76 -5.53
N TYR A 297 -16.00 4.80 -4.32
CA TYR A 297 -15.22 4.59 -3.09
C TYR A 297 -14.62 3.18 -3.00
N ARG A 298 -15.32 2.14 -3.44
CA ARG A 298 -14.77 0.77 -3.49
C ARG A 298 -13.61 0.67 -4.46
N ASP A 299 -13.71 1.28 -5.63
CA ASP A 299 -12.67 1.26 -6.65
C ASP A 299 -11.42 2.01 -6.16
N LYS A 300 -11.59 3.20 -5.57
CA LYS A 300 -10.49 3.97 -4.95
C LYS A 300 -9.84 3.24 -3.78
N LYS A 301 -10.62 2.59 -2.93
CA LYS A 301 -10.09 1.74 -1.84
C LYS A 301 -9.27 0.57 -2.40
N ASN A 302 -9.73 -0.07 -3.47
CA ASN A 302 -9.01 -1.18 -4.10
C ASN A 302 -7.70 -0.72 -4.74
N ALA A 303 -7.68 0.45 -5.39
CA ALA A 303 -6.45 1.06 -5.89
C ALA A 303 -5.45 1.32 -4.75
N ALA A 304 -5.90 1.95 -3.65
CA ALA A 304 -5.07 2.20 -2.48
C ALA A 304 -4.55 0.91 -1.82
N ASN A 305 -5.36 -0.16 -1.79
CA ASN A 305 -4.90 -1.48 -1.34
C ASN A 305 -3.80 -2.05 -2.25
N GLY A 306 -3.90 -1.86 -3.57
CA GLY A 306 -2.86 -2.25 -4.53
C GLY A 306 -1.55 -1.51 -4.28
N GLU A 307 -1.61 -0.20 -4.09
CA GLU A 307 -0.46 0.63 -3.73
C GLU A 307 0.16 0.21 -2.39
N LEU A 308 -0.66 -0.09 -1.39
CA LEU A 308 -0.19 -0.60 -0.09
C LEU A 308 0.57 -1.92 -0.24
N GLY A 309 0.05 -2.85 -1.05
CA GLY A 309 0.72 -4.12 -1.36
C GLY A 309 2.08 -3.91 -2.05
N ALA A 310 2.14 -3.03 -3.04
CA ALA A 310 3.38 -2.67 -3.73
C ALA A 310 4.41 -2.02 -2.78
N ALA A 311 3.97 -1.10 -1.92
CA ALA A 311 4.81 -0.44 -0.93
C ALA A 311 5.38 -1.44 0.09
N HIS A 312 4.60 -2.42 0.54
CA HIS A 312 5.10 -3.51 1.39
C HIS A 312 6.15 -4.38 0.68
N GLY A 313 5.93 -4.72 -0.59
CA GLY A 313 6.93 -5.44 -1.39
C GLY A 313 8.25 -4.68 -1.51
N LEU A 314 8.17 -3.36 -1.75
CA LEU A 314 9.35 -2.49 -1.81
C LEU A 314 10.04 -2.37 -0.45
N LEU A 315 9.29 -2.20 0.64
CA LEU A 315 9.84 -2.15 2.00
C LEU A 315 10.65 -3.40 2.32
N ASN A 316 10.11 -4.59 2.05
CA ASN A 316 10.81 -5.85 2.29
C ASN A 316 12.12 -5.94 1.50
N SER A 317 12.10 -5.51 0.23
CA SER A 317 13.30 -5.43 -0.60
C SER A 317 14.35 -4.45 -0.05
N LEU A 318 13.90 -3.29 0.47
CA LEU A 318 14.78 -2.29 1.06
C LEU A 318 15.38 -2.74 2.40
N ILE A 319 14.63 -3.46 3.25
CA ILE A 319 15.15 -4.02 4.51
C ILE A 319 16.31 -4.99 4.23
N ILE A 320 16.14 -5.90 3.25
CA ILE A 320 17.22 -6.82 2.85
C ILE A 320 18.45 -6.03 2.35
N ARG A 321 18.23 -4.98 1.54
CA ARG A 321 19.34 -4.11 1.08
C ARG A 321 20.00 -3.36 2.23
N GLN A 322 19.24 -2.97 3.24
CA GLN A 322 19.76 -2.28 4.42
C GLN A 322 20.69 -3.22 5.19
N GLU A 323 20.25 -4.45 5.45
CA GLU A 323 21.09 -5.46 6.12
C GLU A 323 22.40 -5.72 5.36
N ILE A 324 22.35 -5.78 4.02
CA ILE A 324 23.56 -5.93 3.20
C ILE A 324 24.47 -4.70 3.30
N ALA A 325 23.90 -3.49 3.26
CA ALA A 325 24.65 -2.24 3.37
C ALA A 325 25.33 -2.10 4.74
N GLU A 326 24.60 -2.34 5.83
CA GLU A 326 25.11 -2.32 7.20
C GLU A 326 26.26 -3.32 7.39
N ASN A 327 26.13 -4.53 6.84
CA ASN A 327 27.21 -5.52 6.86
C ASN A 327 28.46 -5.08 6.09
N ASN A 328 28.28 -4.42 4.93
CA ASN A 328 29.40 -3.91 4.14
C ASN A 328 30.09 -2.73 4.83
N GLU A 329 29.34 -1.84 5.46
CA GLU A 329 29.88 -0.75 6.28
C GLU A 329 30.70 -1.30 7.45
N ALA A 330 30.17 -2.28 8.20
CA ALA A 330 30.89 -2.92 9.30
C ALA A 330 32.21 -3.58 8.85
N ARG A 331 32.21 -4.24 7.68
CA ARG A 331 33.43 -4.82 7.08
C ARG A 331 34.45 -3.75 6.70
N ALA A 332 34.01 -2.65 6.08
CA ALA A 332 34.88 -1.55 5.70
C ALA A 332 35.46 -0.85 6.94
N LEU A 333 34.66 -0.65 7.99
CA LEU A 333 35.12 -0.10 9.26
C LEU A 333 36.17 -0.99 9.94
N THR A 334 35.96 -2.31 9.92
CA THR A 334 36.95 -3.28 10.44
C THR A 334 38.27 -3.20 9.65
N LYS A 335 38.20 -3.04 8.32
CA LYS A 335 39.38 -2.86 7.47
C LYS A 335 40.15 -1.60 7.83
N VAL A 336 39.46 -0.46 8.03
CA VAL A 336 40.06 0.79 8.49
C VAL A 336 40.79 0.59 9.81
N HIS A 337 40.12 -0.02 10.81
CA HIS A 337 40.70 -0.25 12.12
C HIS A 337 41.97 -1.11 12.05
N ASN A 338 41.93 -2.21 11.28
CA ASN A 338 43.11 -3.06 11.08
C ASN A 338 44.27 -2.30 10.43
N ARG A 339 43.99 -1.42 9.43
CA ARG A 339 45.04 -0.60 8.80
C ARG A 339 45.63 0.44 9.76
N GLN A 340 44.82 1.02 10.64
CA GLN A 340 45.30 1.95 11.67
C GLN A 340 46.25 1.26 12.66
N GLU A 341 45.90 0.06 13.13
CA GLU A 341 46.77 -0.71 14.03
C GLU A 341 48.08 -1.13 13.36
N GLU A 342 48.04 -1.59 12.10
CA GLU A 342 49.25 -1.90 11.35
C GLU A 342 50.15 -0.66 11.14
N LEU A 343 49.56 0.50 10.84
CA LEU A 343 50.31 1.76 10.70
C LEU A 343 50.98 2.16 12.03
N LYS A 344 50.29 2.00 13.15
CA LYS A 344 50.81 2.27 14.50
C LYS A 344 52.03 1.41 14.84
N LEU A 345 52.01 0.13 14.47
CA LEU A 345 53.15 -0.77 14.65
C LEU A 345 54.37 -0.32 13.82
N ILE A 346 54.16 0.01 12.54
CA ILE A 346 55.23 0.49 11.66
C ILE A 346 55.81 1.81 12.17
N HIS A 347 54.94 2.73 12.61
CA HIS A 347 55.36 4.01 13.18
C HIS A 347 56.25 3.81 14.41
N GLY A 348 55.85 2.94 15.36
CA GLY A 348 56.69 2.61 16.51
C GLY A 348 58.04 1.97 16.14
N SER A 349 58.08 1.11 15.10
CA SER A 349 59.35 0.57 14.58
C SER A 349 60.22 1.64 13.92
N LEU A 350 59.61 2.59 13.22
CA LEU A 350 60.30 3.71 12.59
C LEU A 350 60.92 4.64 13.63
N ASP A 351 60.18 5.02 14.68
CA ASP A 351 60.69 5.87 15.76
C ASP A 351 61.93 5.25 16.44
N ASN A 352 61.85 3.96 16.78
CA ASN A 352 62.97 3.22 17.35
C ASN A 352 64.17 3.21 16.39
N SER A 353 63.93 2.92 15.11
CA SER A 353 64.99 2.87 14.10
C SER A 353 65.62 4.24 13.84
N PHE A 354 64.83 5.31 13.90
CA PHE A 354 65.29 6.68 13.71
C PHE A 354 66.13 7.17 14.90
N SER A 355 65.76 6.79 16.12
CA SER A 355 66.58 7.07 17.31
C SER A 355 67.96 6.40 17.23
N VAL A 356 68.00 5.12 16.84
CA VAL A 356 69.28 4.40 16.62
C VAL A 356 70.08 5.04 15.48
N TYR A 357 69.42 5.40 14.38
CA TYR A 357 70.05 6.10 13.25
C TYR A 357 70.75 7.38 13.69
N GLN A 358 70.06 8.25 14.44
CA GLN A 358 70.64 9.49 14.96
C GLN A 358 71.86 9.22 15.85
N SER A 359 71.79 8.22 16.74
CA SER A 359 72.93 7.87 17.59
C SER A 359 74.15 7.42 16.76
N LYS A 360 73.91 6.68 15.67
CA LYS A 360 74.95 6.21 14.75
C LYS A 360 75.53 7.35 13.91
N GLN A 361 74.72 8.30 13.48
CA GLN A 361 75.18 9.51 12.81
C GLN A 361 76.20 10.25 13.68
N THR A 362 75.85 10.50 14.95
CA THR A 362 76.74 11.16 15.90
C THR A 362 78.05 10.39 16.12
N ASN A 363 78.02 9.06 16.09
CA ASN A 363 79.23 8.24 16.21
C ASN A 363 80.11 8.31 14.97
N VAL A 364 79.52 8.30 13.77
CA VAL A 364 80.24 8.49 12.51
C VAL A 364 80.90 9.87 12.47
N GLU A 365 80.18 10.94 12.80
CA GLU A 365 80.73 12.30 12.87
C GLU A 365 81.94 12.38 13.82
N LYS A 366 81.84 11.77 15.01
CA LYS A 366 82.96 11.69 15.96
C LYS A 366 84.14 10.90 15.42
N ALA A 367 83.90 9.78 14.76
CA ALA A 367 84.95 8.94 14.18
C ALA A 367 85.62 9.61 12.97
N GLU A 368 84.85 10.34 12.16
CA GLU A 368 85.33 11.15 11.03
C GLU A 368 86.25 12.28 11.51
N HIS A 369 85.86 13.03 12.53
CA HIS A 369 86.71 14.05 13.14
C HIS A 369 88.06 13.47 13.60
N LYS A 370 88.04 12.35 14.34
CA LYS A 370 89.28 11.68 14.79
C LYS A 370 90.13 11.22 13.62
N PHE A 371 89.51 10.71 12.55
CA PHE A 371 90.20 10.29 11.34
C PHE A 371 90.89 11.48 10.65
N ASN A 372 90.17 12.59 10.51
CA ASN A 372 90.69 13.82 9.92
C ASN A 372 91.84 14.40 10.76
N ASP A 373 91.68 14.52 12.07
CA ASP A 373 92.72 14.98 13.00
C ASP A 373 93.98 14.10 12.92
N SER A 374 93.80 12.77 12.88
CA SER A 374 94.91 11.82 12.76
C SER A 374 95.62 11.91 11.40
N THR A 375 94.88 12.18 10.34
CA THR A 375 95.41 12.36 8.98
C THR A 375 96.17 13.68 8.87
N GLU A 376 95.65 14.76 9.45
CA GLU A 376 96.33 16.05 9.53
C GLU A 376 97.62 15.93 10.35
N PHE A 377 97.57 15.25 11.50
CA PHE A 377 98.77 14.94 12.30
C PHE A 377 99.81 14.16 11.49
N LEU A 378 99.41 13.11 10.78
CA LEU A 378 100.30 12.35 9.90
C LEU A 378 100.94 13.25 8.81
N ASN A 379 100.14 14.13 8.19
CA ASN A 379 100.64 15.08 7.21
C ASN A 379 101.66 16.05 7.81
N LEU A 380 101.40 16.60 9.00
CA LEU A 380 102.31 17.50 9.71
C LEU A 380 103.62 16.80 10.10
N VAL A 381 103.56 15.60 10.66
CA VAL A 381 104.75 14.79 10.98
C VAL A 381 105.54 14.47 9.72
N THR A 382 104.87 14.11 8.63
CA THR A 382 105.52 13.85 7.34
C THR A 382 106.19 15.09 6.76
N GLN A 383 105.55 16.27 6.86
CA GLN A 383 106.14 17.54 6.42
C GLN A 383 107.34 17.93 7.28
N LYS A 384 107.24 17.82 8.60
CA LYS A 384 108.35 18.06 9.52
C LYS A 384 109.53 17.15 9.19
N HIS A 385 109.29 15.85 9.02
CA HIS A 385 110.33 14.89 8.65
C HIS A 385 110.98 15.20 7.29
N LYS A 386 110.22 15.75 6.32
CA LYS A 386 110.76 16.23 5.04
C LYS A 386 111.61 17.49 5.19
N LEU A 387 111.33 18.34 6.17
CA LEU A 387 112.09 19.55 6.49
C LEU A 387 113.37 19.22 7.28
N ASP A 388 113.30 18.30 8.25
CA ASP A 388 114.43 17.88 9.07
C ASP A 388 115.48 17.05 8.28
N ASN A 389 115.11 16.54 7.09
CA ASN A 389 116.00 15.82 6.16
C ASN A 389 116.50 16.67 4.97
N LYS A 390 116.28 18.00 4.99
CA LYS A 390 116.94 18.96 4.10
C LYS A 390 117.98 19.73 4.89
#